data_AF-A0A831YC12-F1
#
_entry.id   AF-A0A831YC12-F1
#
_cell.length_a   1.000
_cell.length_b   1.000
_cell.length_c   1.000
_cell.angle_alpha   90.00
_cell.angle_beta   90.00
_cell.angle_gamma   90.00
#
_symmetry.space_group_name_H-M   'P 1'
#
loop_
_entity.id
_entity.type
_entity.pdbx_description
1 polymer ?
#
loop_
_entity_poly.entity_id
_entity_poly.type
_entity_poly.pdbx_seq_one_letter_code
_entity_poly.pdbx_strand_id
1 'polypeptide(L)'
;EGLYRVRLSSMGINEIDDNLIDFLTQEEKVAPHFHLSIQSADDKVLKDMKRNYTVKEYVEKVEKILKKRPETAIGTDIITGFPTEDDKAFENTVRNVENIPFAYLHVFTYSMRENTSAVKLGDKVPPHVKKERTRILREIGERKSIEFRKRFLDKELEFLIVSEKENYKVGLSGNYIHAKIQTGKPVNSVIKAILKNVGKEREDNYAYTEN
;
A
#
# COMPACT_ATOMS: atom_id res chain seq x y z
N GLU A 1 -1.38 18.69 23.79
CA GLU A 1 -0.32 19.04 22.81
C GLU A 1 0.65 17.86 22.68
N GLY A 2 1.29 17.67 21.52
CA GLY A 2 2.33 16.64 21.33
C GLY A 2 2.05 15.56 20.27
N LEU A 3 0.79 15.30 19.91
CA LEU A 3 0.45 14.38 18.82
C LEU A 3 0.33 15.13 17.49
N TYR A 4 1.33 14.96 16.62
CA TYR A 4 1.38 15.62 15.32
C TYR A 4 0.61 14.85 14.23
N ARG A 5 0.85 13.54 14.11
CA ARG A 5 0.24 12.69 13.09
C ARG A 5 0.07 11.25 13.58
N VAL A 6 -1.08 10.66 13.28
CA VAL A 6 -1.41 9.25 13.46
C VAL A 6 -1.43 8.61 12.08
N ARG A 7 -0.67 7.52 11.91
CA ARG A 7 -0.72 6.69 10.70
C ARG A 7 -1.25 5.34 11.11
N LEU A 8 -2.35 4.92 10.50
CA LEU A 8 -2.88 3.59 10.72
C LEU A 8 -2.00 2.59 9.98
N SER A 9 -1.70 1.48 10.63
CA SER A 9 -1.02 0.35 10.01
C SER A 9 -2.06 -0.47 9.24
N SER A 10 -2.17 -1.77 9.48
CA SER A 10 -3.09 -2.65 8.78
C SER A 10 -4.48 -2.61 9.40
N MET A 11 -5.51 -2.57 8.55
CA MET A 11 -6.91 -2.70 8.96
C MET A 11 -7.62 -3.76 8.13
N GLY A 12 -8.51 -4.51 8.77
CA GLY A 12 -9.45 -5.38 8.09
C GLY A 12 -10.54 -4.55 7.39
N ILE A 13 -10.89 -4.94 6.18
CA ILE A 13 -11.97 -4.28 5.41
C ILE A 13 -13.29 -4.29 6.16
N ASN A 14 -13.58 -5.39 6.86
CA ASN A 14 -14.82 -5.53 7.62
C ASN A 14 -14.82 -4.71 8.92
N GLU A 15 -13.67 -4.16 9.32
CA GLU A 15 -13.52 -3.32 10.50
C GLU A 15 -13.70 -1.82 10.19
N ILE A 16 -13.63 -1.44 8.90
CA ILE A 16 -13.78 -0.05 8.45
C ILE A 16 -15.19 0.21 7.92
N ASP A 17 -16.08 0.66 8.79
CA ASP A 17 -17.40 1.12 8.37
C ASP A 17 -17.37 2.52 7.75
N ASP A 18 -18.55 2.97 7.32
CA ASP A 18 -18.73 4.25 6.67
C ASP A 18 -18.43 5.44 7.59
N ASN A 19 -18.75 5.34 8.88
CA ASN A 19 -18.50 6.40 9.85
C ASN A 19 -17.00 6.54 10.12
N LEU A 20 -16.28 5.41 10.19
CA LEU A 20 -14.84 5.40 10.41
C LEU A 20 -14.10 5.94 9.19
N ILE A 21 -14.51 5.58 7.96
CA ILE A 21 -13.94 6.18 6.75
C ILE A 21 -14.14 7.70 6.76
N ASP A 22 -15.33 8.17 7.13
CA ASP A 22 -15.65 9.59 7.16
C ASP A 22 -14.79 10.33 8.19
N PHE A 23 -14.65 9.79 9.39
CA PHE A 23 -13.77 10.35 10.42
C PHE A 23 -12.30 10.39 9.98
N LEU A 24 -11.75 9.26 9.52
CA LEU A 24 -10.34 9.14 9.16
C LEU A 24 -9.94 9.99 7.95
N THR A 25 -10.88 10.24 7.04
CA THR A 25 -10.63 11.08 5.85
C THR A 25 -10.76 12.58 6.14
N GLN A 26 -11.43 12.98 7.22
CA GLN A 26 -11.62 14.38 7.61
C GLN A 26 -10.66 14.86 8.70
N GLU A 27 -10.14 13.96 9.54
CA GLU A 27 -9.22 14.32 10.62
C GLU A 27 -7.82 14.65 10.10
N GLU A 28 -7.38 15.90 10.29
CA GLU A 28 -6.09 16.41 9.81
C GLU A 28 -4.90 15.68 10.43
N LYS A 29 -5.03 15.24 11.68
CA LYS A 29 -3.98 14.48 12.37
C LYS A 29 -3.87 13.06 11.84
N VAL A 30 -4.86 12.53 11.14
CA VAL A 30 -4.76 11.22 10.49
C VAL A 30 -4.02 11.38 9.16
N ALA A 31 -2.97 10.59 8.99
CA ALA A 31 -2.20 10.56 7.76
C ALA A 31 -3.07 10.09 6.59
N PRO A 32 -2.94 10.67 5.37
CA PRO A 32 -3.62 10.20 4.16
C PRO A 32 -3.03 8.87 3.69
N HIS A 33 -3.22 7.81 4.47
CA HIS A 33 -2.66 6.49 4.25
C HIS A 33 -3.56 5.43 4.88
N PHE A 34 -3.91 4.42 4.08
CA PHE A 34 -4.64 3.25 4.52
C PHE A 34 -3.91 2.00 4.03
N HIS A 35 -3.69 1.04 4.92
CA HIS A 35 -3.24 -0.29 4.53
C HIS A 35 -4.38 -1.30 4.72
N LEU A 36 -5.06 -1.63 3.62
CA LEU A 36 -6.25 -2.48 3.60
C LEU A 36 -5.93 -3.78 2.88
N SER A 37 -5.70 -4.85 3.64
CA SER A 37 -5.21 -6.11 3.04
C SER A 37 -6.34 -6.86 2.33
N ILE A 38 -6.28 -6.94 0.99
CA ILE A 38 -7.21 -7.71 0.15
C ILE A 38 -6.91 -9.21 0.17
N GLN A 39 -5.64 -9.61 0.34
CA GLN A 39 -5.14 -11.00 0.36
C GLN A 39 -5.21 -11.73 -0.99
N SER A 40 -6.30 -11.64 -1.73
CA SER A 40 -6.43 -12.12 -3.12
C SER A 40 -7.46 -11.24 -3.83
N ALA A 41 -7.30 -10.99 -5.13
CA ALA A 41 -8.29 -10.23 -5.89
C ALA A 41 -9.16 -11.16 -6.78
N ASP A 42 -9.56 -12.30 -6.21
CA ASP A 42 -10.51 -13.26 -6.77
C ASP A 42 -11.49 -13.76 -5.69
N ASP A 43 -12.80 -13.67 -5.95
CA ASP A 43 -13.84 -13.95 -4.95
C ASP A 43 -13.87 -15.42 -4.49
N LYS A 44 -13.52 -16.38 -5.38
CA LYS A 44 -13.46 -17.79 -5.02
C LYS A 44 -12.30 -18.03 -4.05
N VAL A 45 -11.12 -17.50 -4.36
CA VAL A 45 -9.95 -17.60 -3.48
C VAL A 45 -10.18 -16.88 -2.15
N LEU A 46 -10.78 -15.69 -2.16
CA LEU A 46 -11.16 -14.96 -0.95
C LEU A 46 -12.07 -15.79 -0.03
N LYS A 47 -13.08 -16.43 -0.59
CA LYS A 47 -13.99 -17.33 0.14
C LYS A 47 -13.25 -18.52 0.76
N ASP A 48 -12.33 -19.12 0.01
CA ASP A 48 -11.51 -20.23 0.50
C ASP A 48 -10.53 -19.79 1.61
N MET A 49 -10.04 -18.55 1.54
CA MET A 49 -9.28 -17.86 2.60
C MET A 49 -10.14 -17.43 3.79
N LYS A 50 -11.45 -17.73 3.80
CA LYS A 50 -12.41 -17.32 4.84
C LYS A 50 -12.54 -15.81 5.00
N ARG A 51 -12.44 -15.07 3.90
CA ARG A 51 -12.77 -13.65 3.85
C ARG A 51 -14.27 -13.49 3.62
N ASN A 52 -14.90 -12.68 4.46
CA ASN A 52 -16.32 -12.35 4.40
C ASN A 52 -16.51 -11.01 3.68
N TYR A 53 -15.90 -10.87 2.50
CA TYR A 53 -16.04 -9.74 1.60
C TYR A 53 -15.64 -10.18 0.18
N THR A 54 -16.11 -9.43 -0.81
CA THR A 54 -15.83 -9.58 -2.24
C THR A 54 -14.82 -8.54 -2.72
N VAL A 55 -14.25 -8.76 -3.91
CA VAL A 55 -13.42 -7.75 -4.60
C VAL A 55 -14.22 -6.48 -4.85
N LYS A 56 -15.51 -6.59 -5.16
CA LYS A 56 -16.38 -5.42 -5.38
C LYS A 56 -16.51 -4.56 -4.11
N GLU A 57 -16.79 -5.18 -2.97
CA GLU A 57 -16.88 -4.47 -1.69
C GLU A 57 -15.54 -3.83 -1.30
N TYR A 58 -14.41 -4.50 -1.61
CA TYR A 58 -13.08 -3.90 -1.45
C TYR A 58 -12.96 -2.59 -2.25
N VAL A 59 -13.28 -2.67 -3.54
CA VAL A 59 -13.16 -1.55 -4.49
C VAL A 59 -14.05 -0.39 -4.05
N GLU A 60 -15.30 -0.66 -3.69
CA GLU A 60 -16.26 0.37 -3.23
C GLU A 60 -15.72 1.16 -2.02
N LYS A 61 -15.06 0.49 -1.06
CA LYS A 61 -14.41 1.19 0.07
C LYS A 61 -13.22 2.04 -0.36
N VAL A 62 -12.37 1.51 -1.24
CA VAL A 62 -11.22 2.27 -1.76
C VAL A 62 -11.69 3.51 -2.52
N GLU A 63 -12.68 3.37 -3.39
CA GLU A 63 -13.28 4.48 -4.13
C GLU A 63 -13.86 5.53 -3.19
N LYS A 64 -14.56 5.10 -2.13
CA LYS A 64 -15.10 6.02 -1.13
C LYS A 64 -14.00 6.81 -0.41
N ILE A 65 -12.93 6.14 0.01
CA ILE A 65 -11.76 6.78 0.66
C ILE A 65 -11.13 7.81 -0.29
N LEU A 66 -10.85 7.42 -1.53
CA LEU A 66 -10.19 8.29 -2.50
C LEU A 66 -11.08 9.43 -3.00
N LYS A 67 -12.40 9.24 -3.03
CA LYS A 67 -13.35 10.33 -3.32
C LYS A 67 -13.32 11.39 -2.24
N LYS A 68 -13.17 11.01 -0.97
CA LYS A 68 -13.11 11.94 0.18
C LYS A 68 -11.74 12.58 0.35
N ARG A 69 -10.66 11.81 0.12
CA ARG A 69 -9.28 12.24 0.31
C ARG A 69 -8.37 11.73 -0.81
N PRO A 70 -8.36 12.39 -1.99
CA PRO A 70 -7.72 11.88 -3.21
C PRO A 70 -6.22 11.62 -3.10
N GLU A 71 -5.52 12.30 -2.21
CA GLU A 71 -4.07 12.15 -2.00
C GLU A 71 -3.68 10.89 -1.22
N THR A 72 -4.67 10.14 -0.72
CA THR A 72 -4.47 8.97 0.13
C THR A 72 -3.70 7.86 -0.56
N ALA A 73 -2.68 7.33 0.11
CA ALA A 73 -1.98 6.12 -0.31
C ALA A 73 -2.74 4.87 0.16
N ILE A 74 -3.14 4.02 -0.79
CA ILE A 74 -3.76 2.72 -0.51
C ILE A 74 -2.70 1.61 -0.66
N GLY A 75 -2.33 1.00 0.45
CA GLY A 75 -1.49 -0.19 0.49
C GLY A 75 -2.32 -1.46 0.69
N THR A 76 -1.82 -2.59 0.22
CA THR A 76 -2.45 -3.90 0.47
C THR A 76 -1.41 -5.02 0.56
N ASP A 77 -1.77 -6.09 1.25
CA ASP A 77 -1.10 -7.38 1.16
C ASP A 77 -1.84 -8.31 0.18
N ILE A 78 -1.08 -9.11 -0.58
CA ILE A 78 -1.59 -10.15 -1.48
C ILE A 78 -0.76 -11.43 -1.28
N ILE A 79 -1.43 -12.57 -1.20
CA ILE A 79 -0.84 -13.91 -1.14
C ILE A 79 -1.06 -14.58 -2.48
N THR A 80 0.03 -14.98 -3.13
CA THR A 80 0.01 -15.80 -4.36
C THR A 80 0.27 -17.26 -4.05
N GLY A 81 -0.23 -18.15 -4.89
CA GLY A 81 -0.03 -19.58 -4.76
C GLY A 81 -0.86 -20.23 -3.66
N PHE A 82 -1.96 -19.61 -3.25
CA PHE A 82 -2.89 -20.22 -2.31
C PHE A 82 -3.43 -21.55 -2.89
N PRO A 83 -3.73 -22.59 -2.08
CA PRO A 83 -4.04 -23.92 -2.58
C PRO A 83 -5.16 -24.02 -3.62
N THR A 84 -6.10 -23.07 -3.65
CA THR A 84 -7.24 -23.04 -4.58
C THR A 84 -7.09 -22.01 -5.70
N GLU A 85 -5.94 -21.34 -5.80
CA GLU A 85 -5.61 -20.37 -6.84
C GLU A 85 -5.21 -21.10 -8.14
N ASP A 86 -6.20 -21.33 -9.00
CA ASP A 86 -5.98 -21.76 -10.38
C ASP A 86 -5.51 -20.58 -11.27
N ASP A 87 -5.18 -20.87 -12.53
CA ASP A 87 -4.70 -19.84 -13.46
C ASP A 87 -5.74 -18.74 -13.69
N LYS A 88 -7.03 -19.10 -13.68
CA LYS A 88 -8.10 -18.12 -13.88
C LYS A 88 -8.23 -17.16 -12.71
N ALA A 89 -8.13 -17.68 -11.48
CA ALA A 89 -8.12 -16.88 -10.27
C ALA A 89 -6.90 -15.93 -10.22
N PHE A 90 -5.74 -16.39 -10.68
CA PHE A 90 -4.57 -15.53 -10.79
C PHE A 90 -4.75 -14.44 -11.86
N GLU A 91 -5.29 -14.76 -13.05
CA GLU A 91 -5.63 -13.77 -14.08
C GLU A 91 -6.62 -12.71 -13.58
N ASN A 92 -7.65 -13.13 -12.82
CA ASN A 92 -8.60 -12.22 -12.18
C ASN A 92 -7.87 -11.31 -11.19
N THR A 93 -6.98 -11.88 -10.38
CA THR A 93 -6.18 -11.13 -9.42
C THR A 93 -5.34 -10.06 -10.11
N VAL A 94 -4.59 -10.43 -11.15
CA VAL A 94 -3.79 -9.48 -11.95
C VAL A 94 -4.66 -8.35 -12.48
N ARG A 95 -5.77 -8.67 -13.15
CA ARG A 95 -6.68 -7.68 -13.74
C ARG A 95 -7.24 -6.71 -12.70
N ASN A 96 -7.64 -7.21 -11.54
CA ASN A 96 -8.20 -6.38 -10.48
C ASN A 96 -7.13 -5.50 -9.83
N VAL A 97 -5.94 -6.04 -9.58
CA VAL A 97 -4.81 -5.27 -9.02
C VAL A 97 -4.36 -4.16 -9.96
N GLU A 98 -4.41 -4.38 -11.27
CA GLU A 98 -4.15 -3.34 -12.28
C GLU A 98 -5.11 -2.16 -12.16
N ASN A 99 -6.41 -2.46 -11.99
CA ASN A 99 -7.48 -1.46 -11.99
C ASN A 99 -7.64 -0.73 -10.64
N ILE A 100 -7.33 -1.38 -9.51
CA ILE A 100 -7.42 -0.74 -8.20
C ILE A 100 -6.28 0.27 -8.04
N PRO A 101 -6.54 1.52 -7.60
CA PRO A 101 -5.52 2.58 -7.49
C PRO A 101 -4.59 2.41 -6.28
N PHE A 102 -3.89 1.26 -6.20
CA PHE A 102 -2.90 1.00 -5.17
C PHE A 102 -1.69 1.93 -5.28
N ALA A 103 -1.25 2.44 -4.13
CA ALA A 103 0.04 3.11 -3.98
C ALA A 103 1.18 2.11 -3.79
N TYR A 104 0.90 0.95 -3.19
CA TYR A 104 1.87 -0.13 -3.09
C TYR A 104 1.25 -1.48 -2.77
N LEU A 105 2.00 -2.54 -3.08
CA LEU A 105 1.63 -3.93 -2.79
C LEU A 105 2.72 -4.59 -1.94
N HIS A 106 2.32 -5.37 -0.95
CA HIS A 106 3.17 -6.39 -0.34
C HIS A 106 2.72 -7.75 -0.88
N VAL A 107 3.59 -8.40 -1.64
CA VAL A 107 3.29 -9.69 -2.26
C VAL A 107 4.05 -10.79 -1.56
N PHE A 108 3.30 -11.70 -0.96
CA PHE A 108 3.79 -12.88 -0.27
C PHE A 108 3.48 -14.14 -1.07
N THR A 109 4.37 -15.12 -0.95
CA THR A 109 4.16 -16.47 -1.47
C THR A 109 3.49 -17.31 -0.39
N TYR A 110 2.41 -18.02 -0.72
CA TYR A 110 1.75 -18.92 0.21
C TYR A 110 2.72 -19.99 0.70
N SER A 111 2.82 -20.10 2.02
CA SER A 111 3.53 -21.15 2.72
C SER A 111 2.57 -21.84 3.68
N MET A 112 2.50 -23.17 3.60
CA MET A 112 1.63 -23.96 4.46
C MET A 112 2.08 -23.85 5.91
N ARG A 113 1.11 -23.74 6.83
CA ARG A 113 1.35 -23.74 8.28
C ARG A 113 0.45 -24.78 8.92
N GLU A 114 1.04 -25.68 9.71
CA GLU A 114 0.39 -26.90 10.24
C GLU A 114 -0.90 -26.61 11.03
N ASN A 115 -1.01 -25.44 11.67
CA ASN A 115 -2.16 -25.06 12.48
C ASN A 115 -3.20 -24.19 11.73
N THR A 116 -3.36 -24.36 10.42
CA THR A 116 -4.30 -23.55 9.62
C THR A 116 -5.36 -24.40 8.91
N SER A 117 -6.54 -23.82 8.69
CA SER A 117 -7.62 -24.46 7.91
C SER A 117 -7.18 -24.79 6.48
N ALA A 118 -6.23 -24.04 5.94
CA ALA A 118 -5.68 -24.23 4.60
C ALA A 118 -4.90 -25.55 4.43
N VAL A 119 -4.41 -26.17 5.51
CA VAL A 119 -3.73 -27.48 5.45
C VAL A 119 -4.62 -28.54 4.79
N LYS A 120 -5.93 -28.50 5.06
CA LYS A 120 -6.91 -29.43 4.49
C LYS A 120 -7.08 -29.30 2.97
N LEU A 121 -6.63 -28.19 2.39
CA LEU A 121 -6.69 -27.94 0.94
C LEU A 121 -5.48 -28.52 0.20
N GLY A 122 -4.43 -28.93 0.93
CA GLY A 122 -3.15 -29.36 0.37
C GLY A 122 -2.33 -28.19 -0.17
N ASP A 123 -1.17 -28.48 -0.78
CA ASP A 123 -0.39 -27.50 -1.54
C ASP A 123 -0.37 -27.90 -3.02
N LYS A 124 -1.32 -27.34 -3.79
CA LYS A 124 -1.57 -27.76 -5.18
C LYS A 124 -0.82 -26.92 -6.21
N VAL A 125 -0.35 -25.73 -5.84
CA VAL A 125 0.32 -24.82 -6.77
C VAL A 125 1.82 -25.11 -6.75
N PRO A 126 2.46 -25.49 -7.89
CA PRO A 126 3.88 -25.79 -7.90
C PRO A 126 4.74 -24.59 -7.46
N PRO A 127 5.86 -24.79 -6.73
CA PRO A 127 6.69 -23.70 -6.23
C PRO A 127 7.16 -22.70 -7.30
N HIS A 128 7.50 -23.19 -8.50
CA HIS A 128 7.91 -22.32 -9.61
C HIS A 128 6.78 -21.41 -10.10
N VAL A 129 5.52 -21.90 -10.12
CA VAL A 129 4.33 -21.10 -10.45
C VAL A 129 4.11 -20.04 -9.39
N LYS A 130 4.20 -20.39 -8.09
CA LYS A 130 4.03 -19.39 -7.01
C LYS A 130 5.07 -18.27 -7.11
N LYS A 131 6.33 -18.63 -7.39
CA LYS A 131 7.44 -17.67 -7.56
C LYS A 131 7.17 -16.74 -8.74
N GLU A 132 6.71 -17.27 -9.86
CA GLU A 132 6.39 -16.48 -11.05
C GLU A 132 5.21 -15.53 -10.79
N ARG A 133 4.13 -16.02 -10.19
CA ARG A 133 2.98 -15.19 -9.79
C ARG A 133 3.37 -14.06 -8.83
N THR A 134 4.22 -14.37 -7.85
CA THR A 134 4.78 -13.36 -6.94
C THR A 134 5.59 -12.29 -7.71
N ARG A 135 6.44 -12.71 -8.66
CA ARG A 135 7.25 -11.80 -9.49
C ARG A 135 6.35 -10.84 -10.28
N ILE A 136 5.35 -11.37 -10.97
CA ILE A 136 4.40 -10.58 -11.77
C ILE A 136 3.71 -9.51 -10.92
N LEU A 137 3.14 -9.87 -9.77
CA LEU A 137 2.45 -8.89 -8.93
C LEU A 137 3.41 -7.86 -8.32
N ARG A 138 4.67 -8.21 -8.06
CA ARG A 138 5.68 -7.24 -7.60
C ARG A 138 5.99 -6.21 -8.69
N GLU A 139 6.15 -6.63 -9.93
CA GLU A 139 6.38 -5.73 -11.06
C GLU A 139 5.21 -4.76 -11.27
N ILE A 140 3.98 -5.26 -11.13
CA ILE A 140 2.79 -4.39 -11.13
C ILE A 140 2.85 -3.41 -9.94
N GLY A 141 3.16 -3.89 -8.73
CA GLY A 141 3.28 -3.05 -7.54
C GLY A 141 4.35 -1.95 -7.66
N GLU A 142 5.50 -2.25 -8.27
CA GLU A 142 6.57 -1.29 -8.55
C GLU A 142 6.09 -0.20 -9.50
N ARG A 143 5.44 -0.58 -10.62
CA ARG A 143 4.89 0.39 -11.57
C ARG A 143 3.83 1.28 -10.92
N LYS A 144 2.88 0.69 -10.18
CA LYS A 144 1.82 1.45 -9.51
C LYS A 144 2.36 2.38 -8.42
N SER A 145 3.41 1.97 -7.72
CA SER A 145 4.14 2.82 -6.77
C SER A 145 4.78 4.04 -7.44
N ILE A 146 5.39 3.86 -8.61
CA ILE A 146 5.94 4.98 -9.39
C ILE A 146 4.80 5.90 -9.87
N GLU A 147 3.73 5.34 -10.44
CA GLU A 147 2.55 6.09 -10.91
C GLU A 147 1.94 6.93 -9.78
N PHE A 148 1.76 6.34 -8.59
CA PHE A 148 1.25 7.03 -7.41
C PHE A 148 2.13 8.23 -7.03
N ARG A 149 3.44 8.02 -6.88
CA ARG A 149 4.39 9.09 -6.50
C ARG A 149 4.46 10.20 -7.53
N LYS A 150 4.38 9.86 -8.83
CA LYS A 150 4.39 10.85 -9.94
C LYS A 150 3.24 11.84 -9.85
N ARG A 151 2.11 11.48 -9.24
CA ARG A 151 0.97 12.41 -9.00
C ARG A 151 1.34 13.59 -8.10
N PHE A 152 2.47 13.50 -7.39
CA PHE A 152 2.97 14.51 -6.46
C PHE A 152 4.25 15.20 -6.94
N LEU A 153 4.74 14.89 -8.14
CA LEU A 153 5.82 15.66 -8.74
C LEU A 153 5.43 17.14 -8.82
N ASP A 154 6.40 17.99 -8.48
CA ASP A 154 6.29 19.43 -8.42
C ASP A 154 5.25 19.98 -7.43
N LYS A 155 4.77 19.14 -6.50
CA LYS A 155 3.89 19.58 -5.40
C LYS A 155 4.67 19.75 -4.10
N GLU A 156 4.33 20.80 -3.36
CA GLU A 156 4.77 20.94 -1.97
C GLU A 156 4.08 19.87 -1.11
N LEU A 157 4.89 19.11 -0.39
CA LEU A 157 4.45 18.13 0.59
C LEU A 157 5.09 18.43 1.93
N GLU A 158 4.38 18.04 2.98
CA GLU A 158 4.94 18.03 4.32
C GLU A 158 5.62 16.70 4.61
N PHE A 159 6.86 16.74 5.12
CA PHE A 159 7.68 15.59 5.45
C PHE A 159 8.12 15.63 6.92
N LEU A 160 7.94 14.50 7.61
CA LEU A 160 8.60 14.22 8.88
C LEU A 160 10.02 13.70 8.58
N ILE A 161 11.05 14.30 9.16
CA ILE A 161 12.42 13.79 9.05
C ILE A 161 12.56 12.56 9.96
N VAL A 162 12.70 11.37 9.36
CA VAL A 162 12.71 10.09 10.08
C VAL A 162 14.11 9.52 10.30
N SER A 163 15.08 9.89 9.46
CA SER A 163 16.48 9.49 9.65
C SER A 163 17.44 10.44 8.94
N GLU A 164 18.69 10.38 9.35
CA GLU A 164 19.81 11.11 8.76
C GLU A 164 20.80 10.10 8.17
N LYS A 165 21.28 10.39 6.96
CA LYS A 165 22.32 9.65 6.25
C LYS A 165 23.48 10.60 5.99
N GLU A 166 24.65 10.07 5.62
CA GLU A 166 25.89 10.85 5.48
C GLU A 166 25.74 12.13 4.65
N ASN A 167 24.94 12.10 3.58
CA ASN A 167 24.82 13.20 2.63
C ASN A 167 23.40 13.76 2.45
N TYR A 168 22.40 13.25 3.17
CA TYR A 168 21.00 13.69 3.04
C TYR A 168 20.16 13.21 4.23
N LYS A 169 18.97 13.78 4.41
CA LYS A 169 17.98 13.27 5.36
C LYS A 169 16.84 12.56 4.64
N VAL A 170 16.23 11.58 5.30
CA VAL A 170 15.05 10.88 4.78
C VAL A 170 13.81 11.53 5.38
N GLY A 171 12.99 12.12 4.52
CA GLY A 171 11.65 12.61 4.86
C GLY A 171 10.58 11.57 4.55
N LEU A 172 9.58 11.47 5.41
CA LEU A 172 8.37 10.67 5.19
C LEU A 172 7.14 11.59 5.20
N SER A 173 6.43 11.62 4.07
CA SER A 173 5.21 12.41 3.93
C SER A 173 3.99 11.75 4.56
N GLY A 174 2.90 12.53 4.70
CA GLY A 174 1.62 12.04 5.18
C GLY A 174 1.10 10.85 4.38
N ASN A 175 1.21 10.89 3.05
CA ASN A 175 0.78 9.82 2.14
C ASN A 175 1.91 8.80 1.84
N TYR A 176 2.85 8.64 2.77
CA TYR A 176 3.82 7.56 2.80
C TYR A 176 4.88 7.57 1.68
N ILE A 177 5.06 8.71 1.02
CA ILE A 177 6.17 8.95 0.09
C ILE A 177 7.43 9.26 0.89
N HIS A 178 8.47 8.46 0.68
CA HIS A 178 9.82 8.71 1.17
C HIS A 178 10.54 9.64 0.20
N ALA A 179 11.39 10.55 0.69
CA ALA A 179 12.25 11.36 -0.16
C ALA A 179 13.58 11.67 0.52
N LYS A 180 14.65 11.75 -0.28
CA LYS A 180 15.92 12.36 0.10
C LYS A 180 15.73 13.88 0.12
N ILE A 181 16.08 14.51 1.23
CA ILE A 181 15.91 15.96 1.43
C ILE A 181 17.21 16.56 1.98
N GLN A 182 17.63 17.65 1.36
CA GLN A 182 18.72 18.50 1.87
C GLN A 182 18.12 19.52 2.84
N THR A 183 18.40 19.38 4.13
CA THR A 183 17.88 20.31 5.14
C THR A 183 18.79 20.34 6.37
N GLY A 184 18.94 21.52 6.98
CA GLY A 184 19.60 21.67 8.28
C GLY A 184 18.74 21.26 9.47
N LYS A 185 17.46 20.93 9.26
CA LYS A 185 16.53 20.58 10.35
C LYS A 185 16.84 19.19 10.94
N PRO A 186 16.71 18.98 12.26
CA PRO A 186 17.04 17.71 12.90
C PRO A 186 16.01 16.60 12.59
N VAL A 187 16.34 15.35 12.92
CA VAL A 187 15.38 14.24 12.97
C VAL A 187 14.23 14.60 13.92
N ASN A 188 13.01 14.11 13.62
CA ASN A 188 11.75 14.47 14.28
C ASN A 188 11.25 15.90 14.05
N SER A 189 11.87 16.64 13.13
CA SER A 189 11.30 17.89 12.63
C SER A 189 10.35 17.64 11.47
N VAL A 190 9.38 18.53 11.31
CA VAL A 190 8.48 18.54 10.17
C VAL A 190 8.81 19.75 9.29
N ILE A 191 8.93 19.49 8.00
CA ILE A 191 9.30 20.48 7.00
C ILE A 191 8.38 20.40 5.79
N LYS A 192 8.32 21.49 5.03
CA LYS A 192 7.70 21.51 3.70
C LYS A 192 8.80 21.41 2.65
N ALA A 193 8.59 20.56 1.64
CA ALA A 193 9.51 20.40 0.53
C ALA A 193 8.75 20.02 -0.74
N ILE A 194 9.24 20.42 -1.90
CA ILE A 194 8.67 20.11 -3.21
C ILE A 194 9.29 18.83 -3.74
N LEU A 195 8.48 17.82 -4.06
CA LEU A 195 8.96 16.58 -4.67
C LEU A 195 9.39 16.84 -6.12
N LYS A 196 10.68 16.75 -6.42
CA LYS A 196 11.25 17.08 -7.75
C LYS A 196 11.61 15.86 -8.59
N ASN A 197 11.82 14.71 -7.97
CA ASN A 197 12.14 13.49 -8.69
C ASN A 197 11.45 12.28 -8.04
N VAL A 198 10.93 11.38 -8.88
CA VAL A 198 10.44 10.06 -8.50
C VAL A 198 11.40 9.02 -9.06
N GLY A 199 12.18 8.40 -8.18
CA GLY A 199 13.09 7.33 -8.54
C GLY A 199 12.39 5.98 -8.73
N LYS A 200 13.14 4.98 -9.19
CA LYS A 200 12.63 3.61 -9.32
C LYS A 200 12.24 3.06 -7.95
N GLU A 201 13.19 3.05 -7.02
CA GLU A 201 12.95 2.68 -5.62
C GLU A 201 12.31 3.85 -4.84
N ARG A 202 11.69 3.54 -3.69
CA ARG A 202 11.04 4.56 -2.85
C ARG A 202 12.06 5.52 -2.24
N GLU A 203 13.26 5.01 -1.98
CA GLU A 203 14.37 5.71 -1.38
C GLU A 203 15.06 6.66 -2.37
N ASP A 204 14.76 6.55 -3.67
CA ASP A 204 15.39 7.34 -4.73
C ASP A 204 14.64 8.61 -5.11
N ASN A 205 13.50 8.88 -4.46
CA ASN A 205 12.82 10.15 -4.61
C ASN A 205 13.67 11.29 -4.03
N TYR A 206 13.57 12.47 -4.62
CA TYR A 206 14.24 13.67 -4.13
C TYR A 206 13.24 14.82 -3.98
N ALA A 207 13.29 15.48 -2.83
CA ALA A 207 12.53 16.68 -2.56
C ALA A 207 13.45 17.83 -2.12
N TYR A 208 13.11 19.03 -2.57
CA TYR A 208 13.86 20.25 -2.32
C TYR A 208 13.05 21.20 -1.43
N THR A 209 13.68 21.76 -0.41
CA THR A 209 13.11 22.86 0.37
C THR A 209 13.37 24.16 -0.38
N GLU A 210 12.33 24.91 -0.75
CA GLU A 210 12.56 26.30 -1.14
C GLU A 210 13.13 27.05 0.07
N ASN A 211 14.26 27.73 -0.14
CA ASN A 211 15.00 28.45 0.90
C ASN A 211 14.11 29.43 1.68
#